data_AF-A0AM61-F1
#
_entry.id   AF-A0AM61-F1
#
_cell.length_a   1.000
_cell.length_b   1.000
_cell.length_c   1.000
_cell.angle_alpha   90.00
_cell.angle_beta   90.00
_cell.angle_gamma   90.00
#
_symmetry.space_group_name_H-M   'P 1'
#
loop_
_entity.id
_entity.type
_entity.pdbx_description
1 polymer ?
#
loop_
_entity_poly.entity_id
_entity_poly.type
_entity_poly.pdbx_seq_one_letter_code
_entity_poly.pdbx_strand_id
1 'polypeptide(L)'
;MKTLSKLINAVSFENALEKNSMHRIYENLNGTGKEVIPKSLKVYILAAFSWSICLISGLKGAGFPITASIIILGIFIGFTRSKRYFKNAAYTIAVYLIIQTAVLFFFSVWMPWENPDMIRTYAILYILFGYGLSFYIIRIRLIENIQINYLIKDGKLIRKRKTIKILKIVAVILGLALVVAIWVTRFYTISSDWWNSSNNYDYSYDSLVGTVLYVFSSFIAFANLALFTLFPTSLLKTSVVLDGFIYKKYSLDFQKEYEFTDKEWYGE
;
A
#
# COMPACT_ATOMS: atom_id res chain seq x y z
N MET A 1 -7.25 9.60 9.36
CA MET A 1 -6.79 10.89 8.75
C MET A 1 -6.66 12.05 9.74
N LYS A 2 -7.57 12.22 10.73
CA LYS A 2 -7.52 13.35 11.71
C LYS A 2 -6.15 13.57 12.38
N THR A 3 -5.44 12.52 12.79
CA THR A 3 -4.11 12.63 13.42
C THR A 3 -3.03 13.15 12.48
N LEU A 4 -3.06 12.74 11.21
CA LEU A 4 -2.07 13.17 10.21
C LEU A 4 -2.28 14.64 9.87
N SER A 5 -3.54 15.05 9.64
CA SER A 5 -3.88 16.46 9.39
C SER A 5 -3.50 17.36 10.57
N LYS A 6 -3.75 16.94 11.81
CA LYS A 6 -3.28 17.69 12.99
C LYS A 6 -1.75 17.85 13.03
N LEU A 7 -0.99 16.81 12.68
CA LEU A 7 0.47 16.88 12.64
C LEU A 7 0.99 17.77 11.51
N ILE A 8 0.39 17.69 10.31
CA ILE A 8 0.73 18.57 9.19
C ILE A 8 0.41 20.03 9.55
N ASN A 9 -0.69 20.28 10.25
CA ASN A 9 -1.05 21.63 10.70
C ASN A 9 -0.07 22.18 11.74
N ALA A 10 0.54 21.32 12.56
CA ALA A 10 1.55 21.70 13.55
C ALA A 10 2.93 22.04 12.95
N VAL A 11 3.21 21.66 11.69
CA VAL A 11 4.45 22.06 11.00
C VAL A 11 4.38 23.55 10.70
N SER A 12 5.34 24.34 11.18
CA SER A 12 5.49 25.77 10.86
C SER A 12 6.07 25.97 9.45
N PHE A 13 5.79 27.13 8.85
CA PHE A 13 6.33 27.48 7.53
C PHE A 13 7.86 27.56 7.54
N GLU A 14 8.45 28.14 8.59
CA GLU A 14 9.91 28.25 8.76
C GLU A 14 10.61 26.87 8.74
N ASN A 15 10.08 25.88 9.48
CA ASN A 15 10.60 24.51 9.45
C ASN A 15 10.36 23.84 8.09
N ALA A 16 9.29 24.20 7.38
CA ALA A 16 9.03 23.71 6.03
C ALA A 16 10.02 24.29 5.01
N LEU A 17 10.41 25.55 5.18
CA LEU A 17 11.36 26.27 4.35
C LEU A 17 12.78 25.72 4.50
N GLU A 18 13.23 25.51 5.75
CA GLU A 18 14.53 24.93 6.10
C GLU A 18 14.77 23.57 5.40
N LYS A 19 13.70 22.79 5.23
CA LYS A 19 13.73 21.43 4.66
C LYS A 19 13.48 21.37 3.15
N ASN A 20 12.85 22.39 2.57
CA ASN A 20 12.50 22.45 1.17
C ASN A 20 13.11 23.69 0.54
N SER A 21 14.40 23.58 0.20
CA SER A 21 15.13 24.64 -0.48
C SER A 21 14.52 24.96 -1.85
N MET A 22 14.74 26.20 -2.31
CA MET A 22 14.36 26.66 -3.65
C MET A 22 14.81 25.68 -4.73
N HIS A 23 16.07 25.21 -4.66
CA HIS A 23 16.61 24.22 -5.60
C HIS A 23 15.79 22.94 -5.64
N ARG A 24 15.39 22.40 -4.48
CA ARG A 24 14.59 21.18 -4.36
C ARG A 24 13.17 21.35 -4.88
N ILE A 25 12.59 22.53 -4.72
CA ILE A 25 11.27 22.88 -5.26
C ILE A 25 11.34 23.06 -6.77
N TYR A 26 12.39 23.72 -7.27
CA TYR A 26 12.65 23.87 -8.69
C TYR A 26 12.83 22.50 -9.39
N GLU A 27 13.65 21.61 -8.81
CA GLU A 27 13.78 20.23 -9.32
C GLU A 27 12.46 19.46 -9.28
N ASN A 28 11.59 19.73 -8.29
CA ASN A 28 10.27 19.11 -8.23
C ASN A 28 9.33 19.62 -9.34
N LEU A 29 9.39 20.91 -9.68
CA LEU A 29 8.53 21.57 -10.67
C LEU A 29 8.96 21.31 -12.12
N ASN A 30 10.27 21.36 -12.36
CA ASN A 30 10.86 21.28 -13.71
C ASN A 30 11.54 19.94 -14.00
N GLY A 31 11.66 19.08 -12.99
CA GLY A 31 12.41 17.84 -13.09
C GLY A 31 13.91 18.08 -13.04
N THR A 32 14.67 17.00 -12.88
CA THR A 32 16.14 17.05 -12.79
C THR A 32 16.82 17.17 -14.15
N GLY A 33 16.06 17.15 -15.27
CA GLY A 33 16.59 17.12 -16.64
C GLY A 33 17.35 15.83 -17.02
N LYS A 34 17.61 14.94 -16.05
CA LYS A 34 18.41 13.72 -16.20
C LYS A 34 17.60 12.45 -16.49
N GLU A 35 16.26 12.55 -16.52
CA GLU A 35 15.41 11.37 -16.72
C GLU A 35 15.22 11.07 -18.21
N VAL A 36 15.77 9.95 -18.67
CA VAL A 36 15.65 9.44 -20.06
C VAL A 36 14.20 9.15 -20.46
N ILE A 37 13.34 8.80 -19.48
CA ILE A 37 11.93 8.48 -19.71
C ILE A 37 11.05 9.40 -18.86
N PRO A 38 10.07 10.11 -19.46
CA PRO A 38 9.13 10.95 -18.73
C PRO A 38 8.35 10.16 -17.66
N LYS A 39 8.10 10.79 -16.50
CA LYS A 39 7.33 10.18 -15.40
C LYS A 39 5.93 9.74 -15.81
N SER A 40 5.29 10.49 -16.71
CA SER A 40 4.00 10.09 -17.30
C SER A 40 4.12 8.76 -18.03
N LEU A 41 5.10 8.62 -18.94
CA LEU A 41 5.33 7.39 -19.70
C LEU A 41 5.62 6.19 -18.78
N LYS A 42 6.39 6.39 -17.71
CA LYS A 42 6.62 5.35 -16.69
C LYS A 42 5.31 4.87 -16.06
N VAL A 43 4.40 5.79 -15.72
CA VAL A 43 3.08 5.44 -15.16
C VAL A 43 2.24 4.69 -16.20
N TYR A 44 2.25 5.10 -17.47
CA TYR A 44 1.53 4.40 -18.54
C TYR A 44 2.01 2.96 -18.70
N ILE A 45 3.32 2.76 -18.83
CA ILE A 45 3.92 1.42 -19.00
C ILE A 45 3.60 0.55 -17.79
N LEU A 46 3.73 1.11 -16.58
CA LEU A 46 3.45 0.39 -15.34
C LEU A 46 1.97 0.04 -15.19
N ALA A 47 1.05 0.94 -15.57
CA ALA A 47 -0.38 0.69 -15.55
C ALA A 47 -0.77 -0.41 -16.54
N ALA A 48 -0.23 -0.38 -17.76
CA ALA A 48 -0.45 -1.42 -18.76
C ALA A 48 0.07 -2.78 -18.28
N PHE A 49 1.29 -2.84 -17.76
CA PHE A 49 1.88 -4.06 -17.23
C PHE A 49 1.09 -4.61 -16.02
N SER A 50 0.72 -3.73 -15.08
CA SER A 50 -0.10 -4.09 -13.91
C SER A 50 -1.47 -4.62 -14.34
N TRP A 51 -2.08 -3.99 -15.34
CA TRP A 51 -3.35 -4.44 -15.89
C TRP A 51 -3.24 -5.84 -16.50
N SER A 52 -2.19 -6.13 -17.28
CA SER A 52 -1.93 -7.47 -17.82
C SER A 52 -1.77 -8.53 -16.72
N ILE A 53 -1.06 -8.21 -15.63
CA ILE A 53 -0.95 -9.11 -14.47
C ILE A 53 -2.33 -9.34 -13.84
N CYS A 54 -3.13 -8.30 -13.70
CA CYS A 54 -4.46 -8.39 -13.12
C CYS A 54 -5.42 -9.25 -13.97
N LEU A 55 -5.19 -9.42 -15.28
CA LEU A 55 -6.02 -10.30 -16.11
C LEU A 55 -5.96 -11.77 -15.67
N ILE A 56 -4.83 -12.20 -15.07
CA ILE A 56 -4.68 -13.55 -14.51
C ILE A 56 -5.73 -13.81 -13.40
N SER A 57 -6.17 -12.76 -12.70
CA SER A 57 -7.25 -12.85 -11.71
C SER A 57 -8.61 -13.26 -12.28
N GLY A 58 -8.77 -13.17 -13.61
CA GLY A 58 -9.95 -13.68 -14.32
C GLY A 58 -10.20 -15.17 -14.10
N LEU A 59 -9.17 -15.95 -13.74
CA LEU A 59 -9.30 -17.37 -13.36
C LEU A 59 -10.25 -17.60 -12.17
N LYS A 60 -10.43 -16.60 -11.29
CA LYS A 60 -11.37 -16.66 -10.16
C LYS A 60 -12.76 -16.10 -10.49
N GLY A 61 -12.91 -15.47 -11.65
CA GLY A 61 -14.14 -14.87 -12.16
C GLY A 61 -13.89 -13.49 -12.78
N ALA A 62 -14.69 -13.13 -13.78
CA ALA A 62 -14.54 -11.88 -14.54
C ALA A 62 -14.67 -10.62 -13.67
N GLY A 63 -15.33 -10.68 -12.51
CA GLY A 63 -15.45 -9.55 -11.58
C GLY A 63 -14.11 -9.04 -11.03
N PHE A 64 -13.11 -9.92 -10.87
CA PHE A 64 -11.79 -9.54 -10.36
C PHE A 64 -11.02 -8.63 -11.33
N PRO A 65 -10.78 -9.00 -12.60
CA PRO A 65 -10.08 -8.13 -13.54
C PRO A 65 -10.86 -6.85 -13.86
N ILE A 66 -12.21 -6.89 -13.85
CA ILE A 66 -13.04 -5.68 -14.00
C ILE A 66 -12.76 -4.71 -12.84
N THR A 67 -12.79 -5.20 -11.60
CA THR A 67 -12.54 -4.38 -10.41
C THR A 67 -11.11 -3.80 -10.42
N ALA A 68 -10.12 -4.61 -10.76
CA ALA A 68 -8.73 -4.15 -10.89
C ALA A 68 -8.60 -3.05 -11.95
N SER A 69 -9.28 -3.19 -13.09
CA SER A 69 -9.29 -2.19 -14.17
C SER A 69 -9.87 -0.86 -13.70
N ILE A 70 -10.97 -0.87 -12.96
CA ILE A 70 -11.59 0.33 -12.39
C ILE A 70 -10.61 1.03 -11.43
N ILE A 71 -9.92 0.26 -10.57
CA ILE A 71 -8.94 0.80 -9.62
C ILE A 71 -7.76 1.45 -10.36
N ILE A 72 -7.16 0.74 -11.32
CA ILE A 72 -6.01 1.24 -12.10
C ILE A 72 -6.40 2.51 -12.87
N LEU A 73 -7.58 2.53 -13.49
CA LEU A 73 -8.09 3.68 -14.22
C LEU A 73 -8.34 4.89 -13.30
N GLY A 74 -8.90 4.66 -12.11
CA GLY A 74 -9.07 5.71 -11.09
C GLY A 74 -7.73 6.31 -10.64
N ILE A 75 -6.71 5.47 -10.40
CA ILE A 75 -5.36 5.94 -10.06
C ILE A 75 -4.77 6.75 -11.21
N PHE A 76 -4.95 6.29 -12.44
CA PHE A 76 -4.46 6.93 -13.63
C PHE A 76 -5.08 8.33 -13.84
N ILE A 77 -6.39 8.46 -13.72
CA ILE A 77 -7.09 9.77 -13.78
C ILE A 77 -6.62 10.70 -12.67
N GLY A 78 -6.43 10.18 -11.44
CA GLY A 78 -5.90 10.98 -10.33
C GLY A 78 -4.51 11.53 -10.60
N PHE A 79 -3.64 10.73 -11.24
CA PHE A 79 -2.30 11.15 -11.62
C PHE A 79 -2.32 12.21 -12.73
N THR A 80 -3.14 12.04 -13.78
CA THR A 80 -3.18 12.99 -14.90
C THR A 80 -3.72 14.35 -14.46
N ARG A 81 -4.76 14.38 -13.61
CA ARG A 81 -5.35 15.61 -13.05
C ARG A 81 -4.53 16.29 -11.94
N SER A 82 -3.44 15.69 -11.48
CA SER A 82 -2.62 16.27 -10.42
C SER A 82 -1.85 17.50 -10.89
N LYS A 83 -1.93 18.61 -10.12
CA LYS A 83 -1.20 19.87 -10.35
C LYS A 83 0.32 19.67 -10.38
N ARG A 84 1.04 20.57 -11.05
CA ARG A 84 2.49 20.45 -11.32
C ARG A 84 3.33 20.34 -10.04
N TYR A 85 3.12 21.20 -9.04
CA TYR A 85 3.80 21.12 -7.74
C TYR A 85 3.53 19.83 -6.95
N PHE A 86 2.42 19.13 -7.24
CA PHE A 86 2.06 17.86 -6.59
C PHE A 86 2.46 16.63 -7.44
N LYS A 87 3.01 16.83 -8.64
CA LYS A 87 3.20 15.76 -9.63
C LYS A 87 4.15 14.66 -9.16
N ASN A 88 5.19 15.00 -8.38
CA ASN A 88 6.12 14.02 -7.83
C ASN A 88 5.50 13.17 -6.70
N ALA A 89 4.69 13.78 -5.85
CA ALA A 89 3.91 13.07 -4.83
C ALA A 89 2.86 12.17 -5.50
N ALA A 90 2.12 12.70 -6.47
CA ALA A 90 1.15 11.96 -7.26
C ALA A 90 1.78 10.78 -8.01
N TYR A 91 2.96 10.97 -8.61
CA TYR A 91 3.72 9.89 -9.27
C TYR A 91 4.06 8.77 -8.28
N THR A 92 4.62 9.11 -7.12
CA THR A 92 5.03 8.13 -6.11
C THR A 92 3.82 7.36 -5.57
N ILE A 93 2.69 8.04 -5.35
CA ILE A 93 1.44 7.41 -4.92
C ILE A 93 0.88 6.50 -6.03
N ALA A 94 0.89 6.96 -7.28
CA ALA A 94 0.37 6.20 -8.41
C ALA A 94 1.17 4.91 -8.64
N VAL A 95 2.50 5.00 -8.66
CA VAL A 95 3.39 3.83 -8.79
C VAL A 95 3.12 2.83 -7.67
N TYR A 96 3.04 3.30 -6.42
CA TYR A 96 2.72 2.46 -5.28
C TYR A 96 1.35 1.76 -5.44
N LEU A 97 0.29 2.51 -5.75
CA LEU A 97 -1.06 1.94 -5.84
C LEU A 97 -1.20 0.98 -7.03
N ILE A 98 -0.60 1.27 -8.17
CA ILE A 98 -0.62 0.40 -9.35
C ILE A 98 0.06 -0.94 -9.06
N ILE A 99 1.23 -0.92 -8.41
CA ILE A 99 1.97 -2.14 -8.05
C ILE A 99 1.24 -2.90 -6.94
N GLN A 100 0.71 -2.19 -5.93
CA GLN A 100 -0.11 -2.81 -4.87
C GLN A 100 -1.32 -3.53 -5.46
N THR A 101 -1.98 -2.92 -6.45
CA THR A 101 -3.12 -3.52 -7.14
C THR A 101 -2.69 -4.79 -7.88
N ALA A 102 -1.62 -4.74 -8.67
CA ALA A 102 -1.09 -5.93 -9.36
C ALA A 102 -0.79 -7.08 -8.40
N VAL A 103 -0.07 -6.80 -7.31
CA VAL A 103 0.31 -7.83 -6.33
C VAL A 103 -0.90 -8.45 -5.66
N LEU A 104 -1.86 -7.63 -5.19
CA LEU A 104 -3.06 -8.14 -4.53
C LEU A 104 -3.92 -9.01 -5.47
N PHE A 105 -4.14 -8.57 -6.70
CA PHE A 105 -4.95 -9.33 -7.66
C PHE A 105 -4.21 -10.53 -8.27
N PHE A 106 -2.88 -10.48 -8.37
CA PHE A 106 -2.09 -11.65 -8.78
C PHE A 106 -2.15 -12.76 -7.74
N PHE A 107 -1.86 -12.44 -6.47
CA PHE A 107 -1.81 -13.44 -5.41
C PHE A 107 -3.18 -13.95 -4.96
N SER A 108 -4.27 -13.25 -5.27
CA SER A 108 -5.62 -13.76 -4.99
C SER A 108 -5.97 -15.03 -5.78
N VAL A 109 -5.30 -15.25 -6.92
CA VAL A 109 -5.47 -16.47 -7.76
C VAL A 109 -4.91 -17.70 -7.07
N TRP A 110 -3.84 -17.54 -6.31
CA TRP A 110 -3.09 -18.64 -5.72
C TRP A 110 -3.70 -19.18 -4.43
N MET A 111 -4.88 -18.72 -4.03
CA MET A 111 -5.60 -19.30 -2.89
C MET A 111 -6.19 -20.67 -3.28
N PRO A 112 -5.70 -21.77 -2.68
CA PRO A 112 -6.16 -23.11 -2.98
C PRO A 112 -7.33 -23.46 -2.07
N TRP A 113 -8.54 -23.53 -2.62
CA TRP A 113 -9.69 -24.08 -1.89
C TRP A 113 -10.64 -24.78 -2.88
N GLU A 114 -11.35 -25.79 -2.41
CA GLU A 114 -12.16 -26.68 -3.26
C GLU A 114 -13.54 -26.11 -3.62
N ASN A 115 -14.11 -25.26 -2.76
CA ASN A 115 -15.43 -24.67 -3.00
C ASN A 115 -15.30 -23.30 -3.72
N PRO A 116 -15.82 -23.15 -4.95
CA PRO A 116 -15.66 -21.94 -5.76
C PRO A 116 -16.25 -20.67 -5.12
N ASP A 117 -17.33 -20.77 -4.34
CA ASP A 117 -17.96 -19.61 -3.68
C ASP A 117 -17.18 -19.16 -2.43
N MET A 118 -16.64 -20.12 -1.68
CA MET A 118 -15.73 -19.82 -0.57
C MET A 118 -14.44 -19.19 -1.07
N ILE A 119 -13.86 -19.69 -2.17
CA ILE A 119 -12.65 -19.12 -2.79
C ILE A 119 -12.83 -17.63 -3.09
N ARG A 120 -13.96 -17.25 -3.72
CA ARG A 120 -14.24 -15.85 -4.08
C ARG A 120 -14.34 -14.97 -2.85
N THR A 121 -15.06 -15.43 -1.82
CA THR A 121 -15.21 -14.70 -0.55
C THR A 121 -13.86 -14.46 0.12
N TYR A 122 -13.01 -15.49 0.22
CA TYR A 122 -11.68 -15.34 0.82
C TYR A 122 -10.75 -14.44 -0.01
N ALA A 123 -10.79 -14.54 -1.34
CA ALA A 123 -10.03 -13.66 -2.22
C ALA A 123 -10.43 -12.19 -2.03
N ILE A 124 -11.72 -11.90 -1.90
CA ILE A 124 -12.23 -10.56 -1.61
C ILE A 124 -11.75 -10.08 -0.23
N LEU A 125 -11.90 -10.91 0.82
CA LEU A 125 -11.45 -10.58 2.16
C LEU A 125 -9.95 -10.29 2.21
N TYR A 126 -9.15 -11.07 1.50
CA TYR A 126 -7.72 -10.84 1.39
C TYR A 126 -7.37 -9.54 0.65
N ILE A 127 -8.04 -9.22 -0.46
CA ILE A 127 -7.81 -7.95 -1.16
C ILE A 127 -8.16 -6.77 -0.23
N LEU A 128 -9.31 -6.84 0.46
CA LEU A 128 -9.73 -5.82 1.41
C LEU A 128 -8.74 -5.67 2.56
N PHE A 129 -8.32 -6.78 3.17
CA PHE A 129 -7.37 -6.77 4.28
C PHE A 129 -5.98 -6.31 3.84
N GLY A 130 -5.53 -6.74 2.66
CA GLY A 130 -4.26 -6.34 2.07
C GLY A 130 -4.19 -4.83 1.81
N TYR A 131 -5.26 -4.25 1.25
CA TYR A 131 -5.37 -2.80 1.15
C TYR A 131 -5.42 -2.12 2.52
N GLY A 132 -6.25 -2.62 3.45
CA GLY A 132 -6.40 -2.05 4.78
C GLY A 132 -5.09 -2.00 5.55
N LEU A 133 -4.34 -3.10 5.54
CA LEU A 133 -3.05 -3.24 6.21
C LEU A 133 -1.99 -2.37 5.53
N SER A 134 -1.97 -2.33 4.19
CA SER A 134 -1.03 -1.48 3.44
C SER A 134 -1.26 0.02 3.70
N PHE A 135 -2.53 0.48 3.66
CA PHE A 135 -2.90 1.85 4.03
C PHE A 135 -2.56 2.19 5.49
N TYR A 136 -2.75 1.23 6.40
CA TYR A 136 -2.40 1.40 7.81
C TYR A 136 -0.90 1.61 8.00
N ILE A 137 -0.06 0.80 7.34
CA ILE A 137 1.40 0.94 7.40
C ILE A 137 1.86 2.26 6.79
N ILE A 138 1.30 2.65 5.64
CA ILE A 138 1.62 3.94 5.02
C ILE A 138 1.29 5.09 5.94
N ARG A 139 0.13 5.05 6.59
CA ARG A 139 -0.26 6.06 7.58
C ARG A 139 0.78 6.15 8.71
N ILE A 140 1.25 5.03 9.24
CA ILE A 140 2.29 5.01 10.28
C ILE A 140 3.58 5.64 9.75
N ARG A 141 4.06 5.23 8.56
CA ARG A 141 5.29 5.76 7.97
C ARG A 141 5.21 7.27 7.68
N LEU A 142 4.05 7.77 7.24
CA LEU A 142 3.83 9.20 7.04
C LEU A 142 3.89 9.97 8.36
N ILE A 143 3.26 9.45 9.42
CA ILE A 143 3.31 10.06 10.76
C ILE A 143 4.75 10.08 11.28
N GLU A 144 5.48 8.98 11.12
CA GLU A 144 6.88 8.86 11.52
C GLU A 144 7.76 9.86 10.77
N ASN A 145 7.63 9.96 9.44
CA ASN A 145 8.40 10.90 8.64
C ASN A 145 8.09 12.36 8.95
N ILE A 146 6.85 12.72 9.28
CA ILE A 146 6.54 14.10 9.75
C ILE A 146 7.30 14.40 11.03
N GLN A 147 7.25 13.47 11.98
CA GLN A 147 7.89 13.67 13.27
C GLN A 147 9.41 13.77 13.13
N ILE A 148 10.02 12.90 12.33
CA ILE A 148 11.46 12.89 12.07
C ILE A 148 11.88 14.11 11.24
N ASN A 149 11.20 14.39 10.14
CA ASN A 149 11.71 15.39 9.21
C ASN A 149 11.33 16.82 9.60
N TYR A 150 10.20 17.05 10.27
CA TYR A 150 9.67 18.40 10.47
C TYR A 150 9.48 18.81 11.94
N LEU A 151 9.47 17.86 12.88
CA LEU A 151 9.14 18.13 14.29
C LEU A 151 10.22 17.66 15.28
N ILE A 152 11.43 17.31 14.82
CA ILE A 152 12.51 16.76 15.68
C ILE A 152 12.93 17.70 16.83
N LYS A 153 12.70 19.01 16.71
CA LYS A 153 13.05 20.00 17.73
C LYS A 153 12.20 19.88 19.01
N ASP A 154 11.07 19.17 18.99
CA ASP A 154 10.19 18.98 20.17
C ASP A 154 10.44 17.64 20.89
N GLY A 155 11.18 17.66 22.01
CA GLY A 155 11.55 16.46 22.80
C GLY A 155 10.40 15.56 23.28
N LYS A 156 9.15 16.05 23.30
CA LYS A 156 7.94 15.24 23.60
C LYS A 156 7.61 14.19 22.53
N LEU A 157 8.13 14.33 21.30
CA LEU A 157 7.79 13.44 20.17
C LEU A 157 8.62 12.14 20.12
N ILE A 158 9.74 12.06 20.85
CA ILE A 158 10.56 10.84 20.96
C ILE A 158 9.76 9.67 21.56
N ARG A 159 8.79 9.96 22.45
CA ARG A 159 7.89 8.93 23.03
C ARG A 159 6.92 8.35 21.99
N LYS A 160 6.44 9.15 21.04
CA LYS A 160 5.59 8.67 19.92
C LYS A 160 6.36 7.77 18.96
N ARG A 161 7.68 7.94 18.81
CA ARG A 161 8.56 7.08 18.01
C ARG A 161 8.53 5.61 18.47
N LYS A 162 8.54 5.36 19.78
CA LYS A 162 8.39 4.00 20.34
C LYS A 162 7.01 3.42 20.04
N THR A 163 5.95 4.23 20.17
CA THR A 163 4.56 3.81 19.88
C THR A 163 4.36 3.45 18.40
N ILE A 164 5.00 4.17 17.48
CA ILE A 164 4.96 3.89 16.03
C ILE A 164 5.68 2.57 15.70
N LYS A 165 6.85 2.31 16.30
CA LYS A 165 7.54 1.01 16.16
C LYS A 165 6.68 -0.14 16.68
N ILE A 166 6.01 0.04 17.83
CA ILE A 166 5.08 -0.96 18.39
C ILE A 166 3.87 -1.16 17.46
N LEU A 167 3.30 -0.10 16.90
CA LEU A 167 2.20 -0.20 15.94
C LEU A 167 2.57 -0.99 14.67
N LYS A 168 3.82 -0.86 14.21
CA LYS A 168 4.35 -1.63 13.09
C LYS A 168 4.45 -3.11 13.44
N ILE A 169 4.89 -3.44 14.65
CA ILE A 169 4.93 -4.82 15.16
C ILE A 169 3.51 -5.37 15.31
N VAL A 170 2.57 -4.59 15.85
CA VAL A 170 1.16 -4.98 16.00
C VAL A 170 0.49 -5.19 14.63
N ALA A 171 0.79 -4.39 13.61
CA ALA A 171 0.30 -4.62 12.25
C ALA A 171 0.80 -5.95 11.67
N VAL A 172 2.08 -6.28 11.90
CA VAL A 172 2.66 -7.57 11.50
C VAL A 172 2.01 -8.72 12.28
N ILE A 173 1.79 -8.55 13.58
CA ILE A 173 1.10 -9.53 14.44
C ILE A 173 -0.36 -9.69 14.02
N LEU A 174 -1.08 -8.63 13.63
CA LEU A 174 -2.45 -8.70 13.12
C LEU A 174 -2.52 -9.40 11.76
N GLY A 175 -1.53 -9.17 10.90
CA GLY A 175 -1.35 -9.94 9.67
C GLY A 175 -1.18 -11.43 9.96
N LEU A 176 -0.31 -11.78 10.92
CA LEU A 176 -0.13 -13.15 11.40
C LEU A 176 -1.37 -13.72 12.08
N ALA A 177 -2.11 -12.92 12.85
CA ALA A 177 -3.32 -13.34 13.56
C ALA A 177 -4.46 -13.65 12.58
N LEU A 178 -4.53 -12.98 11.43
CA LEU A 178 -5.51 -13.32 10.39
C LEU A 178 -5.17 -14.66 9.72
N VAL A 179 -3.88 -14.97 9.55
CA VAL A 179 -3.42 -16.31 9.13
C VAL A 179 -3.84 -17.36 10.16
N VAL A 180 -3.71 -17.06 11.46
CA VAL A 180 -4.15 -17.95 12.56
C VAL A 180 -5.67 -18.04 12.65
N ALA A 181 -6.43 -16.98 12.38
CA ALA A 181 -7.89 -17.04 12.38
C ALA A 181 -8.41 -17.97 11.28
N ILE A 182 -7.83 -17.87 10.08
CA ILE A 182 -8.10 -18.79 8.96
C ILE A 182 -7.68 -20.23 9.33
N TRP A 183 -6.58 -20.37 10.06
CA TRP A 183 -6.11 -21.65 10.62
C TRP A 183 -7.17 -22.29 11.54
N VAL A 184 -7.74 -21.51 12.46
CA VAL A 184 -8.79 -21.98 13.38
C VAL A 184 -10.07 -22.35 12.64
N THR A 185 -10.48 -21.57 11.63
CA THR A 185 -11.69 -21.89 10.85
C THR A 185 -11.55 -23.20 10.06
N ARG A 186 -10.32 -23.54 9.63
CA ARG A 186 -10.06 -24.79 8.93
C ARG A 186 -9.84 -25.99 9.83
N PHE A 187 -9.20 -25.77 10.97
CA PHE A 187 -9.17 -26.78 12.03
C PHE A 187 -10.59 -27.12 12.51
N TYR A 188 -11.47 -26.10 12.61
CA TYR A 188 -12.86 -26.30 12.98
C TYR A 188 -13.64 -27.12 11.95
N THR A 189 -13.48 -26.85 10.65
CA THR A 189 -14.15 -27.64 9.58
C THR A 189 -13.66 -29.09 9.56
N ILE A 190 -12.36 -29.32 9.72
CA ILE A 190 -11.78 -30.67 9.85
C ILE A 190 -12.30 -31.38 11.11
N SER A 191 -12.41 -30.67 12.23
CA SER A 191 -12.93 -31.24 13.48
C SER A 191 -14.43 -31.55 13.44
N SER A 192 -15.21 -30.78 12.66
CA SER A 192 -16.63 -31.07 12.45
C SER A 192 -16.85 -32.24 11.49
N ASP A 193 -15.98 -32.41 10.50
CA ASP A 193 -15.98 -33.57 9.60
C ASP A 193 -15.56 -34.85 10.35
N TRP A 194 -14.63 -34.73 11.31
CA TRP A 194 -14.23 -35.83 12.21
C TRP A 194 -15.37 -36.32 13.12
N TRP A 195 -16.34 -35.47 13.43
CA TRP A 195 -17.52 -35.86 14.22
C TRP A 195 -18.63 -36.50 13.37
N ASN A 196 -18.67 -36.26 12.05
CA ASN A 196 -19.87 -36.52 11.25
C ASN A 196 -19.72 -37.38 9.98
N SER A 197 -18.58 -38.00 9.68
CA SER A 197 -18.57 -38.94 8.54
C SER A 197 -17.53 -40.05 8.65
N SER A 198 -18.05 -41.27 8.83
CA SER A 198 -17.38 -42.50 8.41
C SER A 198 -17.50 -42.64 6.89
N ASN A 199 -16.35 -42.86 6.23
CA ASN A 199 -16.10 -43.73 5.07
C ASN A 199 -15.33 -43.09 3.92
N ASN A 200 -14.37 -43.88 3.44
CA ASN A 200 -13.56 -43.81 2.23
C ASN A 200 -12.34 -42.89 2.27
N TYR A 201 -11.25 -43.49 2.78
CA TYR A 201 -9.89 -43.04 2.56
C TYR A 201 -9.42 -43.50 1.17
N ASP A 202 -9.11 -42.54 0.31
CA ASP A 202 -8.12 -42.76 -0.74
C ASP A 202 -7.22 -41.52 -0.86
N TYR A 203 -5.92 -41.73 -0.65
CA TYR A 203 -4.82 -40.75 -0.64
C TYR A 203 -5.05 -39.45 0.14
N SER A 204 -4.93 -39.49 1.47
CA SER A 204 -5.34 -38.33 2.27
C SER A 204 -4.23 -37.74 3.14
N TYR A 205 -4.17 -36.41 3.11
CA TYR A 205 -3.62 -35.53 4.14
C TYR A 205 -4.21 -35.76 5.57
N ASP A 206 -5.03 -36.80 5.77
CA ASP A 206 -5.68 -37.23 7.02
C ASP A 206 -4.75 -37.81 8.10
N SER A 207 -3.47 -38.04 7.82
CA SER A 207 -2.55 -38.35 8.93
C SER A 207 -2.21 -37.07 9.72
N LEU A 208 -2.06 -37.19 11.04
CA LEU A 208 -1.60 -36.09 11.91
C LEU A 208 -0.34 -35.39 11.34
N VAL A 209 0.56 -36.16 10.73
CA VAL A 209 1.79 -35.66 10.09
C VAL A 209 1.49 -34.90 8.80
N GLY A 210 0.58 -35.40 7.95
CA GLY A 210 0.12 -34.73 6.74
C GLY A 210 -0.57 -33.40 7.05
N THR A 211 -1.42 -33.38 8.07
CA THR A 211 -2.08 -32.17 8.56
C THR A 211 -1.07 -31.15 9.09
N VAL A 212 -0.09 -31.58 9.90
CA VAL A 212 0.97 -30.68 10.42
C VAL A 212 1.83 -30.10 9.28
N LEU A 213 2.22 -30.92 8.30
CA LEU A 213 3.00 -30.46 7.14
C LEU A 213 2.21 -29.51 6.25
N TYR A 214 0.92 -29.78 6.01
CA TYR A 214 0.04 -28.89 5.26
C TYR A 214 -0.15 -27.54 5.96
N VAL A 215 -0.37 -27.59 7.28
CA VAL A 215 -0.48 -26.41 8.14
C VAL A 215 0.78 -25.55 8.06
N PHE A 216 1.95 -26.18 8.20
CA PHE A 216 3.21 -25.48 8.18
C PHE A 216 3.50 -24.87 6.80
N SER A 217 3.22 -25.63 5.73
CA SER A 217 3.40 -25.18 4.35
C SER A 217 2.43 -24.05 3.99
N SER A 218 1.19 -24.12 4.46
CA SER A 218 0.19 -23.06 4.31
C SER A 218 0.61 -21.79 5.05
N PHE A 219 1.10 -21.94 6.29
CA PHE A 219 1.60 -20.81 7.07
C PHE A 219 2.77 -20.10 6.36
N ILE A 220 3.73 -20.86 5.82
CA ILE A 220 4.83 -20.32 5.03
C ILE A 220 4.30 -19.64 3.76
N ALA A 221 3.36 -20.26 3.04
CA ALA A 221 2.75 -19.67 1.85
C ALA A 221 2.07 -18.34 2.16
N PHE A 222 1.25 -18.26 3.21
CA PHE A 222 0.56 -17.04 3.62
C PHE A 222 1.49 -15.98 4.20
N ALA A 223 2.54 -16.36 4.95
CA ALA A 223 3.56 -15.43 5.43
C ALA A 223 4.31 -14.80 4.26
N ASN A 224 4.66 -15.59 3.25
CA ASN A 224 5.24 -15.09 2.00
C ASN A 224 4.27 -14.16 1.28
N LEU A 225 2.99 -14.52 1.21
CA LEU A 225 1.93 -13.73 0.58
C LEU A 225 1.74 -12.36 1.29
N ALA A 226 1.81 -12.33 2.62
CA ALA A 226 1.83 -11.12 3.42
C ALA A 226 3.11 -10.28 3.18
N LEU A 227 4.28 -10.92 3.07
CA LEU A 227 5.53 -10.22 2.74
C LEU A 227 5.49 -9.59 1.35
N PHE A 228 5.01 -10.33 0.34
CA PHE A 228 4.89 -9.83 -1.03
C PHE A 228 3.86 -8.70 -1.15
N THR A 229 2.73 -8.77 -0.44
CA THR A 229 1.75 -7.66 -0.41
C THR A 229 2.26 -6.41 0.29
N LEU A 230 3.27 -6.55 1.14
CA LEU A 230 3.91 -5.43 1.81
C LEU A 230 5.09 -4.85 1.02
N PHE A 231 5.65 -5.61 0.08
CA PHE A 231 6.74 -5.15 -0.77
C PHE A 231 6.47 -3.79 -1.44
N PRO A 232 5.29 -3.52 -2.04
CA PRO A 232 5.05 -2.25 -2.71
C PRO A 232 5.10 -1.05 -1.75
N THR A 233 4.85 -1.24 -0.45
CA THR A 233 4.99 -0.16 0.54
C THR A 233 6.42 0.37 0.64
N SER A 234 7.43 -0.44 0.28
CA SER A 234 8.84 0.01 0.21
C SER A 234 9.10 1.01 -0.93
N LEU A 235 8.33 0.92 -2.02
CA LEU A 235 8.45 1.81 -3.18
C LEU A 235 7.88 3.21 -2.92
N LEU A 236 7.01 3.35 -1.92
CA LEU A 236 6.46 4.64 -1.52
C LEU A 236 7.53 5.49 -0.83
N LYS A 237 8.09 6.47 -1.57
CA LYS A 237 8.94 7.52 -1.01
C LYS A 237 8.10 8.47 -0.16
N THR A 238 7.92 8.12 1.11
CA THR A 238 7.07 8.84 2.07
C THR A 238 7.52 10.27 2.34
N SER A 239 8.81 10.60 2.17
CA SER A 239 9.31 11.98 2.22
C SER A 239 8.72 12.84 1.10
N VAL A 240 8.78 12.37 -0.14
CA VAL A 240 8.24 13.08 -1.32
C VAL A 240 6.72 13.30 -1.20
N VAL A 241 6.00 12.29 -0.72
CA VAL A 241 4.55 12.41 -0.49
C VAL A 241 4.26 13.45 0.60
N LEU A 242 5.06 13.46 1.66
CA LEU A 242 4.91 14.42 2.73
C LEU A 242 5.20 15.85 2.27
N ASP A 243 6.28 16.04 1.53
CA ASP A 243 6.63 17.35 0.96
C ASP A 243 5.48 17.85 0.08
N GLY A 244 4.86 16.98 -0.73
CA GLY A 244 3.66 17.31 -1.50
C GLY A 244 2.46 17.77 -0.64
N PHE A 245 2.25 17.17 0.53
CA PHE A 245 1.21 17.63 1.47
C PHE A 245 1.54 18.99 2.09
N ILE A 246 2.82 19.26 2.35
CA ILE A 246 3.29 20.52 2.92
C ILE A 246 3.22 21.64 1.87
N TYR A 247 3.60 21.37 0.62
CA TYR A 247 3.43 22.30 -0.50
C TYR A 247 1.95 22.63 -0.73
N LYS A 248 1.05 21.65 -0.57
CA LYS A 248 -0.39 21.93 -0.65
C LYS A 248 -0.87 22.84 0.47
N LYS A 249 -0.33 22.72 1.69
CA LYS A 249 -0.70 23.56 2.84
C LYS A 249 -0.21 25.00 2.66
N TYR A 250 1.05 25.16 2.26
CA TYR A 250 1.75 26.45 2.16
C TYR A 250 1.95 26.90 0.71
N SER A 251 1.00 26.59 -0.18
CA SER A 251 1.21 26.77 -1.63
C SER A 251 1.44 28.23 -2.00
N LEU A 252 0.68 29.15 -1.40
CA LEU A 252 0.80 30.58 -1.63
C LEU A 252 2.07 31.16 -0.99
N ASP A 253 2.43 30.68 0.20
CA ASP A 253 3.59 31.18 0.93
C ASP A 253 4.89 30.78 0.23
N PHE A 254 5.00 29.54 -0.26
CA PHE A 254 6.14 29.11 -1.07
C PHE A 254 6.21 29.80 -2.42
N GLN A 255 5.06 30.08 -3.04
CA GLN A 255 5.01 30.80 -4.30
C GLN A 255 5.54 32.24 -4.14
N LYS A 256 5.12 32.92 -3.07
CA LYS A 256 5.57 34.28 -2.75
C LYS A 256 7.05 34.33 -2.37
N GLU A 257 7.49 33.44 -1.48
CA GLU A 257 8.87 33.44 -0.98
C GLU A 257 9.90 33.18 -2.09
N TYR A 258 9.57 32.28 -3.02
CA TYR A 258 10.47 31.93 -4.13
C TYR A 258 10.13 32.63 -5.45
N GLU A 259 9.22 33.60 -5.41
CA GLU A 259 8.84 34.45 -6.54
C GLU A 259 8.40 33.67 -7.81
N PHE A 260 7.76 32.51 -7.63
CA PHE A 260 7.26 31.72 -8.76
C PHE A 260 5.99 32.33 -9.35
N THR A 261 5.92 32.38 -10.68
CA THR A 261 4.68 32.76 -11.38
C THR A 261 3.58 31.71 -11.22
N ASP A 262 2.31 32.10 -11.35
CA ASP A 262 1.18 31.15 -11.33
C ASP A 262 1.36 30.02 -12.36
N LYS A 263 1.90 30.38 -13.55
CA LYS A 263 2.19 29.44 -14.63
C LYS A 263 3.27 28.43 -14.28
N GLU A 264 4.32 28.84 -13.59
CA GLU A 264 5.39 27.93 -13.16
C GLU A 264 4.94 27.02 -12.02
N TRP A 265 4.16 27.56 -11.08
CA TRP A 265 3.75 26.85 -9.88
C TRP A 265 2.59 25.87 -10.14
N TYR A 266 1.57 26.32 -10.86
CA TYR A 266 0.37 25.54 -11.14
C TYR A 266 0.44 24.82 -12.50
N GLY A 267 1.19 25.37 -13.46
CA GLY A 267 1.20 24.89 -14.84
C GLY A 267 0.06 25.44 -15.70
N GLU A 268 -0.59 26.53 -15.27
CA GLU A 268 -1.73 27.20 -15.93
C GLU A 268 -1.26 28.35 -16.83
#